data_AF-A0A957P2E0-F1
#
_entry.id   AF-A0A957P2E0-F1
#
_cell.length_a   1.000
_cell.length_b   1.000
_cell.length_c   1.000
_cell.angle_alpha   90.00
_cell.angle_beta   90.00
_cell.angle_gamma   90.00
#
_symmetry.space_group_name_H-M   'P 1'
#
loop_
_entity.id
_entity.type
_entity.pdbx_description
1 polymer ?
#
loop_
_entity_poly.entity_id
_entity_poly.type
_entity_poly.pdbx_seq_one_letter_code
_entity_poly.pdbx_strand_id
1 'polypeptide(L)'
;DVIISVNAAAGSSDVIYLSSSSNGTVGGVAFRDEDIVAYDPNTDSWSLFFDGSDVELGGVDINAFVILSDGSLLLSTDNPVTISGIGTVDDSDILHFMPTALGDNTAGSYELYFVGADVGLTTNGEDIVAIDFAPDGRLLISTLNSASVAGVTARDEDLLAFAPTALGVPTSGSWSLYFDGSTAELADATEEIWGLSVDASGQIFLSTKDLFNVSGASGTAADIFTCTPLALGENNTSCTYNIYWTGADHGFGGEMIDALNVGGTPIAAGANAASVAVGAEQPIEADGADDPTNGDWDETAAVPNAANAGVVIGPRLYLPIVEVKR
;
A
#
# COMPACT_ATOMS: atom_id res chain seq x y z
N ASP A 1 7.14 -33.89 29.83
CA ASP A 1 6.76 -32.91 28.81
C ASP A 1 5.55 -33.40 28.06
N VAL A 2 4.41 -32.73 28.24
CA VAL A 2 3.19 -32.98 27.46
C VAL A 2 3.26 -32.04 26.27
N ILE A 3 3.51 -32.59 25.09
CA ILE A 3 3.37 -31.84 23.84
C ILE A 3 1.87 -31.75 23.57
N ILE A 4 1.29 -30.57 23.83
CA ILE A 4 -0.03 -30.22 23.33
C ILE A 4 0.18 -29.82 21.87
N SER A 5 -0.11 -30.73 20.95
CA SER A 5 -0.31 -30.38 19.55
C SER A 5 -1.65 -29.62 19.48
N VAL A 6 -1.58 -28.29 19.35
CA VAL A 6 -2.74 -27.54 18.87
C VAL A 6 -2.92 -27.89 17.40
N ASN A 7 -3.96 -28.65 17.09
CA ASN A 7 -4.41 -28.78 15.71
C ASN A 7 -4.79 -27.38 15.24
N ALA A 8 -4.17 -26.90 14.16
CA ALA A 8 -4.68 -25.76 13.42
C ALA A 8 -6.16 -26.00 13.15
N ALA A 9 -6.99 -25.02 13.49
CA ALA A 9 -8.41 -25.05 13.15
C ALA A 9 -8.56 -25.26 11.63
N ALA A 10 -9.60 -25.99 11.22
CA ALA A 10 -9.99 -26.10 9.82
C ALA A 10 -10.05 -24.69 9.20
N GLY A 11 -9.48 -24.53 8.01
CA GLY A 11 -9.11 -23.25 7.40
C GLY A 11 -10.25 -22.24 7.39
N SER A 12 -9.98 -21.06 7.95
CA SER A 12 -10.75 -19.85 7.68
C SER A 12 -10.42 -19.42 6.25
N SER A 13 -11.44 -19.22 5.43
CA SER A 13 -11.25 -18.50 4.17
C SER A 13 -11.09 -17.01 4.48
N ASP A 14 -10.29 -16.32 3.68
CA ASP A 14 -10.02 -14.89 3.84
C ASP A 14 -11.25 -14.04 3.50
N VAL A 15 -11.45 -12.95 4.25
CA VAL A 15 -12.48 -11.94 3.92
C VAL A 15 -12.09 -11.26 2.61
N ILE A 16 -13.07 -11.00 1.75
CA ILE A 16 -12.87 -10.32 0.47
C ILE A 16 -13.49 -8.92 0.59
N TYR A 17 -12.68 -7.89 0.39
CA TYR A 17 -13.10 -6.49 0.35
C TYR A 17 -13.16 -6.04 -1.09
N LEU A 18 -14.23 -5.34 -1.49
CA LEU A 18 -14.49 -4.93 -2.87
C LEU A 18 -15.01 -3.50 -2.92
N SER A 19 -14.55 -2.74 -3.91
CA SER A 19 -15.25 -1.56 -4.45
C SER A 19 -16.03 -1.98 -5.70
N SER A 20 -16.93 -1.12 -6.17
CA SER A 20 -17.53 -1.31 -7.48
C SER A 20 -17.72 -0.01 -8.25
N SER A 21 -17.57 -0.10 -9.58
CA SER A 21 -17.71 1.02 -10.51
C SER A 21 -19.14 1.59 -10.61
N SER A 22 -20.06 1.06 -9.82
CA SER A 22 -21.43 1.50 -9.75
C SER A 22 -22.03 1.30 -8.36
N ASN A 23 -22.97 2.17 -8.04
CA ASN A 23 -23.87 2.01 -6.90
C ASN A 23 -24.68 0.72 -7.01
N GLY A 24 -24.88 0.01 -5.90
CA GLY A 24 -25.52 -1.30 -5.92
C GLY A 24 -26.13 -1.75 -4.61
N THR A 25 -26.52 -3.03 -4.57
CA THR A 25 -26.96 -3.70 -3.35
C THR A 25 -26.63 -5.18 -3.42
N VAL A 26 -25.89 -5.67 -2.42
CA VAL A 26 -25.49 -7.08 -2.32
C VAL A 26 -25.80 -7.63 -0.93
N GLY A 27 -26.41 -8.81 -0.84
CA GLY A 27 -26.75 -9.43 0.45
C GLY A 27 -27.65 -8.58 1.37
N GLY A 28 -28.35 -7.57 0.82
CA GLY A 28 -29.15 -6.60 1.59
C GLY A 28 -28.36 -5.37 2.10
N VAL A 29 -27.07 -5.28 1.81
CA VAL A 29 -26.21 -4.12 2.03
C VAL A 29 -26.26 -3.24 0.79
N ALA A 30 -26.76 -2.01 0.93
CA ALA A 30 -26.66 -1.00 -0.11
C ALA A 30 -25.28 -0.33 -0.03
N PHE A 31 -24.70 0.00 -1.16
CA PHE A 31 -23.41 0.67 -1.26
C PHE A 31 -23.42 1.61 -2.47
N ARG A 32 -22.50 2.57 -2.46
CA ARG A 32 -22.20 3.50 -3.53
C ARG A 32 -20.85 3.19 -4.16
N ASP A 33 -20.55 3.85 -5.26
CA ASP A 33 -19.29 3.73 -5.98
C ASP A 33 -18.09 4.08 -5.06
N GLU A 34 -18.23 5.07 -4.19
CA GLU A 34 -17.17 5.43 -3.23
C GLU A 34 -17.04 4.53 -1.99
N ASP A 35 -17.73 3.40 -1.93
CA ASP A 35 -17.80 2.53 -0.75
C ASP A 35 -17.00 1.24 -0.92
N ILE A 36 -16.57 0.65 0.21
CA ILE A 36 -15.97 -0.69 0.24
C ILE A 36 -16.91 -1.63 1.00
N VAL A 37 -17.32 -2.72 0.35
CA VAL A 37 -18.08 -3.81 0.97
C VAL A 37 -17.15 -4.98 1.31
N ALA A 38 -17.47 -5.71 2.38
CA ALA A 38 -16.75 -6.90 2.81
C ALA A 38 -17.66 -8.13 2.71
N TYR A 39 -17.13 -9.20 2.12
CA TYR A 39 -17.73 -10.52 2.06
C TYR A 39 -16.95 -11.50 2.94
N ASP A 40 -17.61 -12.07 3.94
CA ASP A 40 -17.05 -13.14 4.78
C ASP A 40 -17.48 -14.52 4.23
N PRO A 41 -16.58 -15.27 3.58
CA PRO A 41 -16.89 -16.60 3.05
C PRO A 41 -17.17 -17.66 4.12
N ASN A 42 -16.82 -17.41 5.39
CA ASN A 42 -17.06 -18.35 6.48
C ASN A 42 -18.51 -18.30 6.95
N THR A 43 -19.17 -17.15 6.80
CA THR A 43 -20.57 -16.91 7.17
C THR A 43 -21.50 -16.65 5.98
N ASP A 44 -20.95 -16.54 4.77
CA ASP A 44 -21.68 -16.20 3.54
C ASP A 44 -22.49 -14.90 3.72
N SER A 45 -21.81 -13.86 4.21
CA SER A 45 -22.46 -12.60 4.58
C SER A 45 -21.70 -11.38 4.10
N TRP A 46 -22.47 -10.37 3.72
CA TRP A 46 -21.98 -9.06 3.31
C TRP A 46 -22.12 -8.03 4.42
N SER A 47 -21.20 -7.07 4.47
CA SER A 47 -21.27 -5.87 5.32
C SER A 47 -20.65 -4.67 4.62
N LEU A 48 -21.13 -3.47 4.92
CA LEU A 48 -20.43 -2.23 4.53
C LEU A 48 -19.19 -2.07 5.42
N PHE A 49 -18.02 -1.93 4.82
CA PHE A 49 -16.74 -1.81 5.54
C PHE A 49 -16.26 -0.36 5.61
N PHE A 50 -16.39 0.39 4.51
CA PHE A 50 -16.03 1.80 4.44
C PHE A 50 -17.13 2.52 3.65
N ASP A 51 -17.65 3.61 4.22
CA ASP A 51 -18.63 4.49 3.58
C ASP A 51 -17.90 5.77 3.16
N GLY A 52 -17.63 5.93 1.86
CA GLY A 52 -16.90 7.09 1.34
C GLY A 52 -17.71 8.37 1.35
N SER A 53 -19.04 8.23 1.32
CA SER A 53 -20.01 9.32 1.40
C SER A 53 -19.87 10.10 2.70
N ASP A 54 -19.51 9.43 3.80
CA ASP A 54 -19.29 10.05 5.12
C ASP A 54 -17.98 10.86 5.23
N VAL A 55 -17.03 10.65 4.31
CA VAL A 55 -15.65 11.17 4.40
C VAL A 55 -15.21 11.93 3.15
N GLU A 56 -16.14 12.72 2.60
CA GLU A 56 -15.90 13.67 1.49
C GLU A 56 -15.57 13.02 0.13
N LEU A 57 -15.79 11.71 -0.03
CA LEU A 57 -15.61 11.01 -1.31
C LEU A 57 -16.90 10.86 -2.14
N GLY A 58 -18.07 11.24 -1.63
CA GLY A 58 -19.37 11.00 -2.31
C GLY A 58 -19.65 11.75 -3.62
N GLY A 59 -18.63 12.30 -4.28
CA GLY A 59 -18.70 12.86 -5.62
C GLY A 59 -17.70 12.25 -6.61
N VAL A 60 -16.97 11.20 -6.20
CA VAL A 60 -15.98 10.43 -6.97
C VAL A 60 -16.16 8.95 -6.65
N ASP A 61 -15.51 8.09 -7.42
CA ASP A 61 -15.47 6.64 -7.22
C ASP A 61 -14.12 6.20 -6.59
N ILE A 62 -14.08 5.11 -5.83
CA ILE A 62 -12.82 4.50 -5.40
C ILE A 62 -12.29 3.61 -6.53
N ASN A 63 -11.24 4.09 -7.18
CA ASN A 63 -10.54 3.35 -8.23
C ASN A 63 -9.52 2.35 -7.70
N ALA A 64 -9.03 2.53 -6.48
CA ALA A 64 -8.00 1.65 -5.92
C ALA A 64 -7.96 1.77 -4.41
N PHE A 65 -7.80 0.65 -3.71
CA PHE A 65 -7.51 0.68 -2.29
C PHE A 65 -6.60 -0.46 -1.84
N VAL A 66 -5.94 -0.24 -0.70
CA VAL A 66 -5.30 -1.30 0.07
C VAL A 66 -5.55 -1.05 1.56
N ILE A 67 -5.95 -2.10 2.29
CA ILE A 67 -6.18 -2.04 3.74
C ILE A 67 -4.87 -2.41 4.44
N LEU A 68 -4.21 -1.47 5.11
CA LEU A 68 -2.92 -1.70 5.76
C LEU A 68 -3.08 -2.54 7.05
N SER A 69 -1.96 -3.08 7.54
CA SER A 69 -1.94 -3.97 8.71
C SER A 69 -2.43 -3.33 10.02
N ASP A 70 -2.42 -2.01 10.12
CA ASP A 70 -2.95 -1.25 11.26
C ASP A 70 -4.42 -0.86 11.10
N GLY A 71 -5.06 -1.27 9.99
CA GLY A 71 -6.46 -0.99 9.66
C GLY A 71 -6.68 0.34 8.96
N SER A 72 -5.64 1.13 8.70
CA SER A 72 -5.73 2.29 7.81
C SER A 72 -5.84 1.87 6.35
N LEU A 73 -6.22 2.82 5.47
CA LEU A 73 -6.41 2.54 4.05
C LEU A 73 -5.53 3.46 3.22
N LEU A 74 -4.95 2.94 2.15
CA LEU A 74 -4.53 3.79 1.03
C LEU A 74 -5.62 3.75 -0.04
N LEU A 75 -5.91 4.91 -0.64
CA LEU A 75 -7.04 5.11 -1.55
C LEU A 75 -6.62 5.96 -2.76
N SER A 76 -7.14 5.65 -3.94
CA SER A 76 -7.15 6.53 -5.11
C SER A 76 -8.56 6.64 -5.69
N THR A 77 -8.84 7.68 -6.46
CA THR A 77 -10.18 8.02 -6.94
C THR A 77 -10.22 8.21 -8.46
N ASP A 78 -11.39 8.02 -9.06
CA ASP A 78 -11.59 8.10 -10.52
C ASP A 78 -11.47 9.49 -11.13
N ASN A 79 -11.64 10.51 -10.30
CA ASN A 79 -11.50 11.90 -10.68
C ASN A 79 -10.82 12.68 -9.54
N PRO A 80 -10.30 13.88 -9.82
CA PRO A 80 -9.74 14.73 -8.80
C PRO A 80 -10.81 15.15 -7.77
N VAL A 81 -10.48 14.99 -6.48
CA VAL A 81 -11.36 15.33 -5.36
C VAL A 81 -10.73 16.41 -4.49
N THR A 82 -11.54 17.26 -3.87
CA THR A 82 -11.03 18.26 -2.91
C THR A 82 -11.39 17.86 -1.49
N ILE A 83 -10.37 17.55 -0.69
CA ILE A 83 -10.49 17.12 0.70
C ILE A 83 -10.16 18.28 1.64
N SER A 84 -11.03 18.49 2.63
CA SER A 84 -10.88 19.50 3.66
C SER A 84 -9.56 19.33 4.42
N GLY A 85 -8.72 20.38 4.39
CA GLY A 85 -7.43 20.39 5.09
C GLY A 85 -6.25 19.82 4.29
N ILE A 86 -6.50 19.14 3.18
CA ILE A 86 -5.46 18.65 2.25
C ILE A 86 -5.41 19.52 0.98
N GLY A 87 -6.56 19.77 0.37
CA GLY A 87 -6.68 20.46 -0.92
C GLY A 87 -7.14 19.50 -2.02
N THR A 88 -6.80 19.80 -3.27
CA THR A 88 -7.09 18.93 -4.41
C THR A 88 -6.11 17.75 -4.41
N VAL A 89 -6.68 16.56 -4.54
CA VAL A 89 -6.00 15.28 -4.73
C VAL A 89 -6.30 14.87 -6.16
N ASP A 90 -5.27 14.64 -6.95
CA ASP A 90 -5.42 14.20 -8.35
C ASP A 90 -5.77 12.71 -8.40
N ASP A 91 -6.37 12.25 -9.50
CA ASP A 91 -6.67 10.83 -9.76
C ASP A 91 -5.41 9.97 -10.00
N SER A 92 -4.25 10.62 -10.11
CA SER A 92 -2.91 9.99 -10.10
C SER A 92 -2.22 10.01 -8.72
N ASP A 93 -2.90 10.49 -7.68
CA ASP A 93 -2.40 10.54 -6.30
C ASP A 93 -2.98 9.40 -5.44
N ILE A 94 -2.36 9.17 -4.27
CA ILE A 94 -2.85 8.24 -3.26
C ILE A 94 -3.01 8.96 -1.92
N LEU A 95 -4.19 8.81 -1.33
CA LEU A 95 -4.51 9.23 0.03
C LEU A 95 -4.22 8.12 1.03
N HIS A 96 -3.76 8.48 2.22
CA HIS A 96 -3.76 7.62 3.39
C HIS A 96 -4.90 8.08 4.30
N PHE A 97 -5.89 7.20 4.49
CA PHE A 97 -7.01 7.41 5.39
C PHE A 97 -6.77 6.68 6.71
N MET A 98 -6.76 7.44 7.80
CA MET A 98 -6.63 6.93 9.15
C MET A 98 -8.00 6.90 9.82
N PRO A 99 -8.67 5.73 9.87
CA PRO A 99 -10.01 5.63 10.44
C PRO A 99 -10.00 5.80 11.95
N THR A 100 -11.02 6.49 12.44
CA THR A 100 -11.48 6.44 13.83
C THR A 100 -12.76 5.61 13.97
N ALA A 101 -13.49 5.42 12.87
CA ALA A 101 -14.62 4.52 12.72
C ALA A 101 -14.72 4.04 11.26
N LEU A 102 -15.25 2.84 11.08
CA LEU A 102 -15.50 2.16 9.79
C LEU A 102 -16.95 1.63 9.78
N GLY A 103 -17.45 1.24 8.60
CA GLY A 103 -18.84 0.83 8.35
C GLY A 103 -19.78 2.01 8.10
N ASP A 104 -21.07 1.86 8.42
CA ASP A 104 -22.15 2.82 8.13
C ASP A 104 -21.98 4.25 8.71
N ASN A 105 -20.97 4.49 9.54
CA ASN A 105 -20.66 5.81 10.10
C ASN A 105 -19.14 5.99 10.04
N THR A 106 -18.60 5.99 8.82
CA THR A 106 -17.15 6.06 8.62
C THR A 106 -16.65 7.44 9.03
N ALA A 107 -15.54 7.49 9.75
CA ALA A 107 -14.98 8.75 10.21
C ALA A 107 -13.47 8.61 10.38
N GLY A 108 -12.72 9.62 10.00
CA GLY A 108 -11.26 9.59 10.11
C GLY A 108 -10.62 10.88 9.63
N SER A 109 -9.35 10.79 9.28
CA SER A 109 -8.58 11.89 8.71
C SER A 109 -7.74 11.40 7.55
N TYR A 110 -7.49 12.29 6.60
CA TYR A 110 -6.63 12.03 5.46
C TYR A 110 -5.26 12.66 5.63
N GLU A 111 -4.27 12.05 5.00
CA GLU A 111 -3.01 12.68 4.58
C GLU A 111 -2.65 12.23 3.16
N LEU A 112 -1.85 13.01 2.45
CA LEU A 112 -1.37 12.64 1.12
C LEU A 112 -0.19 11.66 1.25
N TYR A 113 -0.30 10.49 0.64
CA TYR A 113 0.69 9.41 0.74
C TYR A 113 1.66 9.40 -0.43
N PHE A 114 1.15 9.56 -1.65
CA PHE A 114 1.92 9.51 -2.88
C PHE A 114 1.37 10.56 -3.85
N VAL A 115 2.28 11.28 -4.51
CA VAL A 115 1.96 12.30 -5.51
C VAL A 115 2.44 11.83 -6.87
N GLY A 116 1.52 11.49 -7.76
CA GLY A 116 1.84 10.90 -9.07
C GLY A 116 2.68 11.83 -9.94
N ALA A 117 2.30 13.10 -9.98
CA ALA A 117 2.98 14.12 -10.77
C ALA A 117 4.45 14.33 -10.37
N ASP A 118 4.81 14.16 -9.09
CA ASP A 118 6.19 14.30 -8.61
C ASP A 118 7.11 13.20 -9.18
N VAL A 119 6.53 12.07 -9.60
CA VAL A 119 7.27 10.89 -10.10
C VAL A 119 6.89 10.48 -11.51
N GLY A 120 6.16 11.34 -12.24
CA GLY A 120 6.01 11.27 -13.68
C GLY A 120 4.65 10.81 -14.19
N LEU A 121 3.66 10.54 -13.34
CA LEU A 121 2.27 10.34 -13.76
C LEU A 121 1.66 11.73 -14.00
N THR A 122 1.58 12.17 -15.26
CA THR A 122 1.30 13.58 -15.61
C THR A 122 0.26 13.77 -16.69
N THR A 123 -0.38 12.68 -17.12
CA THR A 123 -1.40 12.68 -18.16
C THR A 123 -2.68 12.01 -17.66
N ASN A 124 -3.84 12.37 -18.23
CA ASN A 124 -5.14 11.77 -17.90
C ASN A 124 -5.28 10.27 -18.28
N GLY A 125 -4.20 9.65 -18.78
CA GLY A 125 -4.17 8.21 -18.99
C GLY A 125 -3.40 7.48 -17.88
N GLU A 126 -2.82 8.23 -16.94
CA GLU A 126 -1.94 7.73 -15.89
C GLU A 126 -2.63 7.76 -14.50
N ASP A 127 -3.95 7.88 -14.50
CA ASP A 127 -4.83 7.78 -13.35
C ASP A 127 -4.68 6.39 -12.73
N ILE A 128 -4.59 6.32 -11.40
CA ILE A 128 -4.33 5.06 -10.69
C ILE A 128 -5.63 4.26 -10.62
N VAL A 129 -5.58 2.99 -11.05
CA VAL A 129 -6.74 2.08 -11.08
C VAL A 129 -6.53 0.77 -10.31
N ALA A 130 -5.34 0.55 -9.75
CA ALA A 130 -5.09 -0.58 -8.87
C ALA A 130 -3.83 -0.33 -8.04
N ILE A 131 -3.88 -0.67 -6.74
CA ILE A 131 -2.72 -0.58 -5.84
C ILE A 131 -2.63 -1.79 -4.91
N ASP A 132 -1.41 -2.24 -4.62
CA ASP A 132 -1.08 -3.06 -3.44
C ASP A 132 0.45 -2.99 -3.23
N PHE A 133 1.04 -3.88 -2.43
CA PHE A 133 2.47 -3.96 -2.21
C PHE A 133 3.03 -5.30 -2.70
N ALA A 134 4.17 -5.24 -3.39
CA ALA A 134 4.96 -6.43 -3.63
C ALA A 134 5.47 -7.02 -2.29
N PRO A 135 5.81 -8.33 -2.23
CA PRO A 135 6.35 -8.93 -1.02
C PRO A 135 7.63 -8.28 -0.47
N ASP A 136 8.33 -7.51 -1.32
CA ASP A 136 9.53 -6.74 -0.95
C ASP A 136 9.25 -5.30 -0.49
N GLY A 137 7.97 -4.91 -0.40
CA GLY A 137 7.50 -3.62 0.11
C GLY A 137 7.47 -2.50 -0.92
N ARG A 138 7.73 -2.77 -2.21
CA ARG A 138 7.50 -1.78 -3.27
C ARG A 138 6.00 -1.60 -3.51
N LEU A 139 5.57 -0.36 -3.72
CA LEU A 139 4.19 -0.03 -4.06
C LEU A 139 3.94 -0.47 -5.51
N LEU A 140 2.93 -1.30 -5.72
CA LEU A 140 2.46 -1.72 -7.03
C LEU A 140 1.33 -0.81 -7.47
N ILE A 141 1.39 -0.36 -8.73
CA ILE A 141 0.42 0.55 -9.33
C ILE A 141 0.08 0.04 -10.74
N SER A 142 -1.20 -0.02 -11.06
CA SER A 142 -1.68 -0.02 -12.45
C SER A 142 -2.33 1.33 -12.77
N THR A 143 -2.35 1.67 -14.06
CA THR A 143 -2.90 2.95 -14.55
C THR A 143 -4.00 2.72 -15.58
N LEU A 144 -4.93 3.68 -15.69
CA LEU A 144 -6.11 3.59 -16.57
C LEU A 144 -5.76 3.31 -18.04
N ASN A 145 -4.66 3.86 -18.52
CA ASN A 145 -4.09 3.59 -19.83
C ASN A 145 -2.58 3.38 -19.69
N SER A 146 -1.84 3.43 -20.81
CA SER A 146 -0.39 3.34 -20.78
C SER A 146 0.27 4.49 -20.00
N ALA A 147 1.17 4.13 -19.10
CA ALA A 147 2.02 5.07 -18.36
C ALA A 147 3.43 5.16 -18.94
N SER A 148 4.03 6.35 -18.87
CA SER A 148 5.40 6.63 -19.31
C SER A 148 6.16 7.43 -18.26
N VAL A 149 6.58 6.72 -17.21
CA VAL A 149 7.40 7.25 -16.12
C VAL A 149 8.90 7.16 -16.42
N ALA A 150 9.74 7.67 -15.51
CA ALA A 150 11.18 7.69 -15.71
C ALA A 150 11.78 6.29 -15.89
N GLY A 151 12.14 5.95 -17.13
CA GLY A 151 12.87 4.72 -17.47
C GLY A 151 12.00 3.47 -17.67
N VAL A 152 10.67 3.57 -17.54
CA VAL A 152 9.73 2.46 -17.67
C VAL A 152 8.48 2.92 -18.40
N THR A 153 7.99 2.11 -19.31
CA THR A 153 6.64 2.24 -19.87
C THR A 153 5.82 1.04 -19.43
N ALA A 154 4.55 1.27 -19.12
CA ALA A 154 3.59 0.23 -18.78
C ALA A 154 2.31 0.45 -19.59
N ARG A 155 1.57 -0.63 -19.83
CA ARG A 155 0.21 -0.61 -20.37
C ARG A 155 -0.83 -0.78 -19.26
N ASP A 156 -2.09 -0.73 -19.64
CA ASP A 156 -3.28 -0.86 -18.80
C ASP A 156 -3.45 -2.25 -18.14
N GLU A 157 -2.77 -3.27 -18.66
CA GLU A 157 -2.70 -4.62 -18.07
C GLU A 157 -1.45 -4.86 -17.21
N ASP A 158 -0.58 -3.85 -17.05
CA ASP A 158 0.71 -4.00 -16.37
C ASP A 158 0.65 -3.50 -14.91
N LEU A 159 1.59 -3.99 -14.10
CA LEU A 159 1.87 -3.43 -12.76
C LEU A 159 3.27 -2.82 -12.73
N LEU A 160 3.32 -1.51 -12.49
CA LEU A 160 4.54 -0.79 -12.13
C LEU A 160 4.86 -1.02 -10.65
N ALA A 161 6.13 -1.23 -10.33
CA ALA A 161 6.63 -1.18 -8.96
C ALA A 161 7.40 0.12 -8.72
N PHE A 162 6.90 0.91 -7.77
CA PHE A 162 7.54 2.09 -7.24
C PHE A 162 8.36 1.75 -5.98
N ALA A 163 9.65 2.06 -6.03
CA ALA A 163 10.54 1.99 -4.88
C ALA A 163 10.75 3.41 -4.32
N PRO A 164 10.04 3.81 -3.25
CA PRO A 164 10.10 5.17 -2.73
C PRO A 164 11.45 5.45 -2.04
N THR A 165 12.01 6.62 -2.30
CA THR A 165 13.00 7.28 -1.45
C THR A 165 12.37 8.33 -0.53
N ALA A 166 11.21 8.86 -0.91
CA ALA A 166 10.34 9.68 -0.06
C ALA A 166 8.87 9.53 -0.51
N LEU A 167 7.95 9.59 0.44
CA LEU A 167 6.50 9.60 0.26
C LEU A 167 5.93 10.93 0.77
N GLY A 168 4.69 11.25 0.40
CA GLY A 168 4.03 12.53 0.70
C GLY A 168 4.46 13.64 -0.27
N VAL A 169 4.55 14.88 0.21
CA VAL A 169 4.92 16.05 -0.61
C VAL A 169 6.33 16.55 -0.24
N PRO A 170 7.36 16.37 -1.08
CA PRO A 170 7.32 15.72 -2.39
C PRO A 170 7.48 14.20 -2.32
N THR A 171 6.94 13.50 -3.31
CA THR A 171 7.19 12.08 -3.55
C THR A 171 8.45 11.91 -4.40
N SER A 172 9.28 10.91 -4.10
CA SER A 172 10.47 10.60 -4.91
C SER A 172 10.82 9.12 -4.83
N GLY A 173 11.37 8.57 -5.91
CA GLY A 173 11.75 7.16 -5.97
C GLY A 173 12.13 6.73 -7.37
N SER A 174 12.12 5.43 -7.59
CA SER A 174 12.42 4.81 -8.90
C SER A 174 11.35 3.81 -9.30
N TRP A 175 11.11 3.72 -10.59
CA TRP A 175 10.15 2.79 -11.20
C TRP A 175 10.83 1.55 -11.76
N SER A 176 10.08 0.46 -11.80
CA SER A 176 10.41 -0.79 -12.49
C SER A 176 9.11 -1.46 -12.94
N LEU A 177 9.14 -2.27 -13.99
CA LEU A 177 7.98 -3.11 -14.34
C LEU A 177 8.00 -4.37 -13.45
N TYR A 178 6.91 -4.61 -12.72
CA TYR A 178 6.78 -5.76 -11.83
C TYR A 178 6.08 -6.93 -12.50
N PHE A 179 4.96 -6.65 -13.16
CA PHE A 179 4.12 -7.61 -13.86
C PHE A 179 3.83 -7.04 -15.26
N ASP A 180 4.12 -7.84 -16.28
CA ASP A 180 3.89 -7.52 -17.69
C ASP A 180 2.68 -8.34 -18.16
N GLY A 181 1.48 -7.73 -18.13
CA GLY A 181 0.21 -8.40 -18.44
C GLY A 181 0.12 -8.86 -19.88
N SER A 182 0.77 -8.12 -20.78
CA SER A 182 0.94 -8.47 -22.19
C SER A 182 1.59 -9.85 -22.37
N THR A 183 2.58 -10.21 -21.53
CA THR A 183 3.19 -11.56 -21.52
C THR A 183 2.49 -12.55 -20.62
N ALA A 184 1.62 -12.06 -19.72
CA ALA A 184 0.84 -12.85 -18.79
C ALA A 184 -0.53 -13.29 -19.37
N GLU A 185 -0.75 -13.25 -20.68
CA GLU A 185 -2.03 -13.63 -21.32
C GLU A 185 -3.20 -12.66 -21.06
N LEU A 186 -2.96 -11.45 -20.54
CA LEU A 186 -3.94 -10.36 -20.43
C LEU A 186 -3.78 -9.38 -21.59
N ALA A 187 -3.84 -9.89 -22.83
CA ALA A 187 -3.44 -9.14 -24.02
C ALA A 187 -4.62 -8.58 -24.84
N ASP A 188 -5.87 -8.87 -24.43
CA ASP A 188 -7.05 -8.25 -25.03
C ASP A 188 -7.27 -6.83 -24.47
N ALA A 189 -7.86 -5.94 -25.27
CA ALA A 189 -8.19 -4.57 -24.86
C ALA A 189 -9.30 -4.52 -23.78
N THR A 190 -9.85 -5.67 -23.39
CA THR A 190 -10.84 -5.83 -22.32
C THR A 190 -10.21 -6.31 -21.00
N GLU A 191 -8.95 -6.73 -21.03
CA GLU A 191 -8.24 -7.35 -19.91
C GLU A 191 -7.38 -6.33 -19.13
N GLU A 192 -7.89 -5.10 -19.01
CA GLU A 192 -7.32 -4.02 -18.19
C GLU A 192 -7.41 -4.40 -16.70
N ILE A 193 -6.32 -4.27 -15.93
CA ILE A 193 -6.33 -4.58 -14.50
C ILE A 193 -7.11 -3.49 -13.76
N TRP A 194 -8.16 -3.90 -13.05
CA TRP A 194 -9.03 -3.00 -12.28
C TRP A 194 -9.01 -3.33 -10.79
N GLY A 195 -8.70 -4.57 -10.40
CA GLY A 195 -8.53 -4.93 -9.01
C GLY A 195 -7.20 -5.64 -8.82
N LEU A 196 -6.49 -5.31 -7.74
CA LEU A 196 -5.23 -5.92 -7.37
C LEU A 196 -5.21 -6.23 -5.89
N SER A 197 -4.83 -7.46 -5.55
CA SER A 197 -4.27 -7.75 -4.24
C SER A 197 -3.10 -8.72 -4.34
N VAL A 198 -2.12 -8.60 -3.45
CA VAL A 198 -0.94 -9.47 -3.40
C VAL A 198 -0.74 -9.97 -1.97
N ASP A 199 -0.77 -11.30 -1.79
CA ASP A 199 -0.51 -11.88 -0.47
C ASP A 199 0.99 -11.96 -0.14
N ALA A 200 1.29 -12.32 1.10
CA ALA A 200 2.67 -12.46 1.60
C ALA A 200 3.49 -13.57 0.88
N SER A 201 2.84 -14.49 0.16
CA SER A 201 3.50 -15.50 -0.66
C SER A 201 3.84 -15.00 -2.07
N GLY A 202 3.32 -13.82 -2.46
CA GLY A 202 3.41 -13.27 -3.81
C GLY A 202 2.32 -13.79 -4.74
N GLN A 203 1.27 -14.41 -4.21
CA GLN A 203 0.07 -14.74 -4.99
C GLN A 203 -0.63 -13.44 -5.35
N ILE A 204 -0.89 -13.24 -6.65
CA ILE A 204 -1.59 -12.05 -7.14
C ILE A 204 -3.05 -12.42 -7.38
N PHE A 205 -3.97 -11.60 -6.90
CA PHE A 205 -5.41 -11.65 -7.08
C PHE A 205 -5.81 -10.47 -7.98
N LEU A 206 -6.57 -10.77 -9.02
CA LEU A 206 -6.90 -9.81 -10.07
C LEU A 206 -8.40 -9.82 -10.37
N SER A 207 -8.92 -8.65 -10.67
CA SER A 207 -10.11 -8.47 -11.51
C SER A 207 -9.72 -7.64 -12.74
N THR A 208 -10.52 -7.76 -13.79
CA THR A 208 -10.39 -6.97 -15.02
C THR A 208 -11.63 -6.13 -15.24
N LYS A 209 -11.48 -5.05 -16.02
CA LYS A 209 -12.58 -4.15 -16.43
C LYS A 209 -13.78 -4.86 -17.03
N ASP A 210 -13.53 -5.88 -17.84
CA ASP A 210 -14.56 -6.67 -18.50
C ASP A 210 -14.16 -8.16 -18.44
N LEU A 211 -14.64 -8.98 -19.36
CA LEU A 211 -14.30 -10.39 -19.45
C LEU A 211 -12.79 -10.62 -19.55
N PHE A 212 -12.29 -11.59 -18.80
CA PHE A 212 -10.95 -12.14 -18.95
C PHE A 212 -10.99 -13.60 -19.40
N ASN A 213 -9.96 -14.02 -20.14
CA ASN A 213 -9.81 -15.39 -20.58
C ASN A 213 -8.33 -15.78 -20.71
N VAL A 214 -7.77 -16.27 -19.61
CA VAL A 214 -6.39 -16.77 -19.49
C VAL A 214 -6.36 -18.30 -19.42
N SER A 215 -5.18 -18.90 -19.58
CA SER A 215 -5.02 -20.35 -19.49
C SER A 215 -5.34 -20.88 -18.08
N GLY A 216 -6.54 -21.44 -17.92
CA GLY A 216 -6.99 -22.06 -16.66
C GLY A 216 -8.06 -21.27 -15.91
N ALA A 217 -8.37 -20.04 -16.34
CA ALA A 217 -9.39 -19.20 -15.72
C ALA A 217 -10.06 -18.29 -16.76
N SER A 218 -11.38 -18.13 -16.67
CA SER A 218 -12.14 -17.17 -17.47
C SER A 218 -13.36 -16.73 -16.67
N GLY A 219 -13.73 -15.46 -16.76
CA GLY A 219 -14.80 -14.89 -15.95
C GLY A 219 -15.25 -13.52 -16.44
N THR A 220 -16.06 -12.85 -15.64
CA THR A 220 -16.51 -11.47 -15.88
C THR A 220 -15.75 -10.48 -14.98
N ALA A 221 -16.06 -9.18 -15.13
CA ALA A 221 -15.57 -8.14 -14.23
C ALA A 221 -16.04 -8.30 -12.76
N ALA A 222 -16.99 -9.20 -12.48
CA ALA A 222 -17.45 -9.52 -11.14
C ALA A 222 -16.65 -10.66 -10.49
N ASP A 223 -15.68 -11.25 -11.19
CA ASP A 223 -14.95 -12.42 -10.73
C ASP A 223 -13.51 -12.06 -10.35
N ILE A 224 -12.95 -12.82 -9.41
CA ILE A 224 -11.55 -12.71 -9.00
C ILE A 224 -10.83 -13.98 -9.45
N PHE A 225 -9.70 -13.80 -10.12
CA PHE A 225 -8.80 -14.87 -10.49
C PHE A 225 -7.40 -14.62 -9.91
N THR A 226 -6.59 -15.67 -9.93
CA THR A 226 -5.25 -15.66 -9.32
C THR A 226 -4.19 -15.86 -10.37
N CYS A 227 -3.12 -15.08 -10.35
CA CYS A 227 -1.84 -15.39 -10.99
C CYS A 227 -0.89 -15.92 -9.91
N THR A 228 -0.60 -17.23 -9.88
CA THR A 228 0.56 -17.74 -9.13
C THR A 228 1.81 -17.52 -9.99
N PRO A 229 2.72 -16.59 -9.64
CA PRO A 229 3.80 -16.22 -10.55
C PRO A 229 4.83 -17.36 -10.69
N LEU A 230 5.15 -17.73 -11.92
CA LEU A 230 6.27 -18.59 -12.27
C LEU A 230 7.51 -17.75 -12.61
N ALA A 231 7.28 -16.56 -13.17
CA ALA A 231 8.25 -15.52 -13.41
C ALA A 231 7.55 -14.15 -13.44
N LEU A 232 8.28 -13.10 -13.09
CA LEU A 232 7.81 -11.71 -13.03
C LEU A 232 8.82 -10.79 -13.75
N GLY A 233 8.34 -9.61 -14.15
CA GLY A 233 9.11 -8.56 -14.78
C GLY A 233 8.94 -8.48 -16.30
N GLU A 234 9.60 -7.47 -16.86
CA GLU A 234 9.50 -7.08 -18.27
C GLU A 234 9.80 -8.23 -19.24
N ASN A 235 8.85 -8.47 -20.17
CA ASN A 235 8.88 -9.53 -21.18
C ASN A 235 9.10 -10.95 -20.61
N ASN A 236 8.82 -11.18 -19.33
CA ASN A 236 9.14 -12.42 -18.63
C ASN A 236 8.03 -12.86 -17.66
N THR A 237 6.90 -12.18 -17.65
CA THR A 237 5.82 -12.52 -16.73
C THR A 237 5.12 -13.78 -17.22
N SER A 238 4.94 -14.75 -16.32
CA SER A 238 4.18 -15.97 -16.59
C SER A 238 3.58 -16.51 -15.31
N CYS A 239 2.37 -17.04 -15.39
CA CYS A 239 1.60 -17.45 -14.23
C CYS A 239 0.98 -18.84 -14.42
N THR A 240 0.64 -19.47 -13.30
CA THR A 240 -0.45 -20.46 -13.28
C THR A 240 -1.71 -19.76 -12.83
N TYR A 241 -2.79 -19.86 -13.62
CA TYR A 241 -4.06 -19.21 -13.33
C TYR A 241 -5.11 -20.14 -12.74
N ASN A 242 -5.91 -19.62 -11.80
CA ASN A 242 -7.12 -20.27 -11.30
C ASN A 242 -8.20 -19.21 -10.99
N ILE A 243 -9.47 -19.57 -11.14
CA ILE A 243 -10.57 -18.79 -10.54
C ILE A 243 -10.46 -18.90 -9.01
N TYR A 244 -10.51 -17.76 -8.34
CA TYR A 244 -10.50 -17.67 -6.88
C TYR A 244 -11.91 -17.50 -6.32
N TRP A 245 -12.68 -16.58 -6.91
CA TRP A 245 -14.02 -16.23 -6.46
C TRP A 245 -14.90 -15.80 -7.63
N THR A 246 -16.16 -16.22 -7.64
CA THR A 246 -17.12 -15.91 -8.70
C THR A 246 -18.24 -15.05 -8.14
N GLY A 247 -18.30 -13.77 -8.51
CA GLY A 247 -19.20 -12.82 -7.85
C GLY A 247 -20.68 -13.14 -8.07
N ALA A 248 -21.03 -13.71 -9.22
CA ALA A 248 -22.38 -14.15 -9.50
C ALA A 248 -22.91 -15.18 -8.49
N ASP A 249 -22.05 -16.04 -7.95
CA ASP A 249 -22.43 -17.06 -6.96
C ASP A 249 -22.74 -16.44 -5.58
N HIS A 250 -22.29 -15.19 -5.36
CA HIS A 250 -22.41 -14.47 -4.09
C HIS A 250 -23.25 -13.19 -4.19
N GLY A 251 -24.00 -13.04 -5.28
CA GLY A 251 -24.93 -11.92 -5.49
C GLY A 251 -24.29 -10.65 -6.04
N PHE A 252 -23.02 -10.68 -6.42
CA PHE A 252 -22.25 -9.55 -6.95
C PHE A 252 -22.14 -9.56 -8.49
N GLY A 253 -22.76 -10.52 -9.17
CA GLY A 253 -22.62 -10.69 -10.63
C GLY A 253 -23.24 -9.61 -11.52
N GLY A 254 -23.92 -8.62 -10.95
CA GLY A 254 -24.44 -7.44 -11.66
C GLY A 254 -23.51 -6.23 -11.59
N GLU A 255 -22.43 -6.34 -10.82
CA GLU A 255 -21.47 -5.29 -10.51
C GLU A 255 -20.14 -5.57 -11.22
N MET A 256 -19.23 -4.60 -11.21
CA MET A 256 -17.86 -4.74 -11.73
C MET A 256 -16.88 -4.38 -10.61
N ILE A 257 -15.91 -5.25 -10.34
CA ILE A 257 -14.89 -5.04 -9.31
C ILE A 257 -13.79 -4.14 -9.89
N ASP A 258 -13.70 -2.94 -9.34
CA ASP A 258 -12.73 -1.90 -9.69
C ASP A 258 -11.76 -1.55 -8.56
N ALA A 259 -11.85 -2.25 -7.43
CA ALA A 259 -10.76 -2.39 -6.48
C ALA A 259 -11.05 -3.59 -5.56
N LEU A 260 -10.00 -4.27 -5.08
CA LEU A 260 -10.15 -5.41 -4.20
C LEU A 260 -9.03 -5.51 -3.17
N ASN A 261 -9.32 -6.14 -2.02
CA ASN A 261 -8.32 -6.64 -1.10
C ASN A 261 -8.74 -8.02 -0.59
N VAL A 262 -7.83 -9.00 -0.60
CA VAL A 262 -8.12 -10.36 -0.12
C VAL A 262 -7.36 -10.61 1.18
N GLY A 263 -8.11 -10.87 2.25
CA GLY A 263 -7.57 -11.11 3.58
C GLY A 263 -7.22 -9.82 4.33
N GLY A 264 -6.51 -9.98 5.43
CA GLY A 264 -6.13 -8.88 6.31
C GLY A 264 -4.69 -9.03 6.77
N THR A 265 -3.76 -8.59 5.92
CA THR A 265 -2.65 -7.68 6.24
C THR A 265 -1.65 -7.68 5.07
N PRO A 266 -1.73 -6.72 4.14
CA PRO A 266 -0.62 -6.31 3.31
C PRO A 266 0.61 -6.03 4.18
N ILE A 267 1.79 -6.34 3.65
CA ILE A 267 3.05 -6.15 4.35
C ILE A 267 3.19 -4.67 4.69
N ALA A 268 3.40 -4.36 5.98
CA ALA A 268 3.54 -2.99 6.46
C ALA A 268 4.47 -2.18 5.54
N ALA A 269 3.99 -1.00 5.12
CA ALA A 269 4.83 -0.02 4.44
C ALA A 269 6.09 0.22 5.30
N GLY A 270 7.25 -0.23 4.81
CA GLY A 270 8.53 0.03 5.45
C GLY A 270 9.06 -1.01 6.45
N ALA A 271 8.91 -2.32 6.19
CA ALA A 271 9.73 -3.34 6.85
C ALA A 271 11.23 -3.30 6.41
N ASN A 272 11.87 -2.12 6.52
CA ASN A 272 13.32 -1.94 6.60
C ASN A 272 13.65 -0.57 7.24
N ALA A 273 13.29 -0.41 8.52
CA ALA A 273 14.05 0.43 9.44
C ALA A 273 14.00 -0.22 10.82
N ALA A 274 15.00 -1.04 11.14
CA ALA A 274 15.14 -1.65 12.46
C ALA A 274 15.24 -0.54 13.53
N SER A 275 14.18 -0.32 14.30
CA SER A 275 14.28 0.33 15.61
C SER A 275 14.47 -0.77 16.65
N VAL A 276 15.73 -1.14 16.89
CA VAL A 276 16.06 -1.96 18.06
C VAL A 276 15.98 -1.06 19.29
N ALA A 277 14.83 -1.06 19.97
CA ALA A 277 14.74 -0.56 21.32
C ALA A 277 15.43 -1.56 22.26
N VAL A 278 16.71 -1.34 22.58
CA VAL A 278 17.36 -2.03 23.72
C VAL A 278 17.08 -1.22 24.98
N GLY A 279 16.52 -1.91 25.97
CA GLY A 279 16.04 -1.35 27.23
C GLY A 279 17.08 -0.56 28.01
N ALA A 280 16.59 0.38 28.79
CA ALA A 280 17.38 1.21 29.70
C ALA A 280 18.14 0.33 30.71
N GLU A 281 19.46 0.27 30.60
CA GLU A 281 20.31 -0.10 31.73
C GLU A 281 20.55 1.13 32.60
N GLN A 282 20.35 0.94 33.90
CA GLN A 282 20.52 1.92 34.98
C GLN A 282 21.97 2.45 35.02
N PRO A 283 22.23 3.71 35.41
CA PRO A 283 23.59 4.20 35.55
C PRO A 283 24.32 3.46 36.68
N ILE A 284 25.51 2.94 36.37
CA ILE A 284 26.47 2.41 37.34
C ILE A 284 27.00 3.57 38.19
N GLU A 285 26.95 3.43 39.52
CA GLU A 285 27.56 4.36 40.46
C GLU A 285 29.09 4.45 40.24
N ALA A 286 29.61 5.67 40.11
CA ALA A 286 31.04 5.92 40.07
C ALA A 286 31.61 5.90 41.50
N ASP A 287 32.30 4.81 41.84
CA ASP A 287 33.24 4.73 42.95
C ASP A 287 34.58 5.36 42.54
N GLY A 288 35.04 6.33 43.33
CA GLY A 288 36.40 6.26 43.86
C GLY A 288 37.54 6.89 43.06
N ALA A 289 37.88 8.11 43.47
CA ALA A 289 39.22 8.69 43.51
C ALA A 289 39.86 9.18 42.19
N ASP A 290 39.82 10.50 42.00
CA ASP A 290 41.02 11.26 41.63
C ASP A 290 41.09 12.58 42.42
N ASP A 291 42.25 12.80 43.00
CA ASP A 291 42.69 13.82 43.97
C ASP A 291 42.93 15.19 43.30
N PRO A 292 42.35 16.31 43.80
CA PRO A 292 42.50 17.63 43.20
C PRO A 292 43.68 18.43 43.80
N THR A 293 44.87 17.83 43.91
CA THR A 293 46.07 18.56 44.37
C THR A 293 47.32 18.35 43.52
N ASN A 294 47.29 18.76 42.26
CA ASN A 294 48.49 19.32 41.62
C ASN A 294 48.17 20.62 40.88
N GLY A 295 48.64 21.72 41.46
CA GLY A 295 48.51 23.04 40.87
C GLY A 295 49.38 23.19 39.63
N ASP A 296 48.79 23.74 38.58
CA ASP A 296 49.48 24.65 37.68
C ASP A 296 48.61 25.91 37.52
N TRP A 297 49.26 27.04 37.73
CA TRP A 297 48.72 28.38 37.74
C TRP A 297 49.13 29.00 36.40
N ASP A 298 48.21 29.53 35.59
CA ASP A 298 48.29 30.92 35.09
C ASP A 298 47.10 31.30 34.17
N GLU A 299 46.88 32.62 34.06
CA GLU A 299 46.23 33.38 32.98
C GLU A 299 44.71 33.64 33.09
N THR A 300 44.41 34.60 33.97
CA THR A 300 43.52 35.76 33.79
C THR A 300 42.75 35.92 32.47
N ALA A 301 41.41 36.08 32.54
CA ALA A 301 40.69 37.33 32.20
C ALA A 301 39.15 37.16 32.00
N ALA A 302 38.40 37.98 32.74
CA ALA A 302 37.12 38.64 32.42
C ALA A 302 35.95 37.88 31.72
N VAL A 303 34.82 37.80 32.43
CA VAL A 303 33.44 37.75 31.87
C VAL A 303 32.96 39.21 31.67
N PRO A 304 32.13 39.58 30.65
CA PRO A 304 30.70 39.22 30.68
C PRO A 304 29.96 39.07 29.32
N ASN A 305 28.97 38.16 29.31
CA ASN A 305 27.59 38.28 28.78
C ASN A 305 27.35 38.71 27.32
N ALA A 306 26.81 37.81 26.47
CA ALA A 306 25.58 38.00 25.67
C ALA A 306 25.33 36.88 24.63
N ALA A 307 24.09 36.41 24.57
CA ALA A 307 23.35 35.82 23.44
C ALA A 307 23.88 34.51 22.79
N ASN A 308 23.26 33.38 23.15
CA ASN A 308 23.31 32.15 22.37
C ASN A 308 22.46 32.31 21.09
N ALA A 309 23.14 32.44 19.96
CA ALA A 309 22.63 32.10 18.64
C ALA A 309 22.68 30.58 18.43
N GLY A 310 21.69 30.03 17.75
CA GLY A 310 21.55 28.59 17.49
C GLY A 310 22.74 28.00 16.74
N VAL A 311 23.20 26.84 17.21
CA VAL A 311 24.25 26.05 16.56
C VAL A 311 23.60 25.15 15.51
N VAL A 312 23.95 25.41 14.25
CA VAL A 312 23.77 24.52 13.11
C VAL A 312 24.86 23.44 13.20
N ILE A 313 24.47 22.17 13.26
CA ILE A 313 25.39 21.02 13.13
C ILE A 313 25.25 20.43 11.73
N GLY A 314 26.28 20.65 10.90
CA GLY A 314 26.47 19.95 9.63
C GLY A 314 27.06 18.54 9.82
N PRO A 315 26.96 17.66 8.80
CA PRO A 315 27.27 16.24 8.94
C PRO A 315 28.77 15.97 9.10
N ARG A 316 29.12 15.08 10.02
CA ARG A 316 30.49 14.57 10.20
C ARG A 316 30.71 13.33 9.33
N LEU A 317 31.73 13.39 8.48
CA LEU A 317 32.31 12.22 7.80
C LEU A 317 32.84 11.22 8.83
N TYR A 318 32.49 9.93 8.68
CA TYR A 318 33.16 8.83 9.38
C TYR A 318 33.75 7.86 8.36
N LEU A 319 35.07 7.67 8.42
CA LEU A 319 35.78 6.64 7.66
C LEU A 319 35.69 5.32 8.43
N PRO A 320 35.47 4.17 7.78
CA PRO A 320 35.35 2.89 8.47
C PRO A 320 36.73 2.41 8.98
N ILE A 321 36.76 1.98 10.23
CA ILE A 321 37.86 1.18 10.79
C ILE A 321 37.65 -0.26 10.33
N VAL A 322 38.61 -0.80 9.58
CA VAL A 322 38.67 -2.23 9.22
C VAL A 322 39.29 -2.98 10.39
N GLU A 323 38.50 -3.76 11.13
CA GLU A 323 39.03 -4.75 12.05
C GLU A 323 39.38 -6.02 11.29
N VAL A 324 40.69 -6.25 11.12
CA VAL A 324 41.24 -7.53 10.68
C VAL A 324 41.27 -8.46 11.89
N LYS A 325 40.55 -9.59 11.82
CA LYS A 325 40.65 -10.67 12.81
C LYS A 325 42.08 -11.21 12.88
N ARG A 326 42.75 -11.03 14.02
CA ARG A 326 43.37 -12.10 14.84
C ARG A 326 43.77 -11.58 16.21
#